data_AF-A0AAI9FVZ7-F1
#
_entry.id   AF-A0AAI9FVZ7-F1
#
_cell.length_a   1.000
_cell.length_b   1.000
_cell.length_c   1.000
_cell.angle_alpha   90.00
_cell.angle_beta   90.00
_cell.angle_gamma   90.00
#
_symmetry.space_group_name_H-M   'P 1'
#
loop_
_entity.id
_entity.type
_entity.pdbx_description
1 polymer ?
#
loop_
_entity_poly.entity_id
_entity_poly.type
_entity_poly.pdbx_seq_one_letter_code
_entity_poly.pdbx_strand_id
1 'polypeptide(L)'
;MEVKAMGKAVYRPMFALMLLSGLAACSSAPKKAEVVPFETTLSNAEAQVTTGGADAAISAFELAAKADPTRKEPWVRIAQLQFDQGQYARAIVAAEEVLQRDPNDLVADGVITVAGFRVANQSLTRLQGRGALASDTARKEAQTLATTLRNTMGDAILDPTPKPKPRSRARAGRAAAPAAAAQPAATQPAKPAARSNTSDPFQNIGN
;
A
#
# COMPACT_ATOMS: atom_id res chain seq x y z
N MET A 1 7.38 74.70 -36.68
CA MET A 1 6.87 73.35 -36.36
C MET A 1 5.78 73.10 -37.39
N GLU A 2 5.88 72.26 -38.40
CA GLU A 2 6.51 70.96 -38.51
C GLU A 2 7.23 70.78 -39.86
N VAL A 3 8.29 69.96 -39.85
CA VAL A 3 9.01 69.49 -41.02
C VAL A 3 8.72 68.00 -41.15
N LYS A 4 8.21 67.54 -42.30
CA LYS A 4 8.68 66.25 -42.82
C LYS A 4 8.45 66.09 -44.33
N ALA A 5 9.56 66.14 -45.04
CA ALA A 5 9.72 65.79 -46.43
C ALA A 5 9.52 64.28 -46.65
N MET A 6 8.83 63.94 -47.75
CA MET A 6 8.80 62.60 -48.34
C MET A 6 10.15 62.31 -49.01
N GLY A 7 10.98 61.49 -48.36
CA GLY A 7 12.21 60.94 -48.93
C GLY A 7 11.97 59.54 -49.50
N LYS A 8 12.10 59.38 -50.81
CA LYS A 8 12.20 58.09 -51.49
C LYS A 8 13.49 57.39 -51.06
N ALA A 9 13.39 56.21 -50.46
CA ALA A 9 14.53 55.33 -50.21
C ALA A 9 14.45 54.13 -51.15
N VAL A 10 15.30 54.17 -52.19
CA VAL A 10 15.65 53.06 -53.06
C VAL A 10 16.40 52.03 -52.20
N TYR A 11 15.77 50.90 -51.89
CA TYR A 11 16.44 49.79 -51.19
C TYR A 11 16.94 48.76 -52.22
N ARG A 12 18.27 48.66 -52.30
CA ARG A 12 19.04 47.72 -53.13
C ARG A 12 18.65 46.27 -52.82
N PRO A 13 18.66 45.35 -53.82
CA PRO A 13 18.35 43.95 -53.61
C PRO A 13 19.55 43.25 -52.97
N MET A 14 19.76 43.48 -51.69
CA MET A 14 20.72 42.76 -50.86
C MET A 14 19.97 41.96 -49.78
N PHE A 15 18.88 41.32 -50.19
CA PHE A 15 18.06 40.41 -49.37
C PHE A 15 17.87 39.05 -50.06
N ALA A 16 18.70 38.73 -51.06
CA ALA A 16 18.65 37.47 -51.81
C ALA A 16 19.68 36.43 -51.34
N LEU A 17 20.43 36.69 -50.25
CA LEU A 17 21.46 35.77 -49.76
C LEU A 17 21.48 35.66 -48.23
N MET A 18 20.30 35.59 -47.61
CA MET A 18 20.19 35.26 -46.17
C MET A 18 18.91 34.46 -45.88
N LEU A 19 18.52 33.58 -46.81
CA LEU A 19 17.32 32.74 -46.74
C LEU A 19 17.59 31.28 -47.16
N LEU A 20 18.83 30.79 -47.01
CA LEU A 20 19.20 29.43 -47.45
C LEU A 20 19.94 28.57 -46.40
N SER A 21 19.78 28.85 -45.11
CA SER A 21 20.41 28.03 -44.04
C SER A 21 19.42 27.31 -43.12
N GLY A 22 18.14 27.16 -43.53
CA GLY A 22 17.08 26.62 -42.68
C GLY A 22 16.60 25.19 -42.97
N LEU A 23 17.20 24.44 -43.91
CA LEU A 23 16.65 23.16 -44.40
C LEU A 23 17.54 21.92 -44.12
N ALA A 24 18.28 21.90 -43.01
CA ALA A 24 19.02 20.69 -42.58
C ALA A 24 18.64 20.21 -41.16
N ALA A 25 17.42 20.50 -40.70
CA ALA A 25 16.91 20.07 -39.40
C ALA A 25 15.68 19.16 -39.54
N CYS A 26 15.74 18.14 -40.40
CA CYS A 26 14.73 17.07 -40.45
C CYS A 26 15.40 15.72 -40.76
N SER A 27 15.79 14.97 -39.72
CA SER A 27 15.53 13.53 -39.61
C SER A 27 16.14 13.02 -38.31
N SER A 28 15.53 13.40 -37.19
CA SER A 28 15.58 12.55 -36.00
C SER A 28 14.14 12.28 -35.66
N ALA A 29 13.57 11.30 -36.38
CA ALA A 29 12.30 10.72 -35.96
C ALA A 29 12.50 10.24 -34.52
N PRO A 30 11.71 10.71 -33.54
CA PRO A 30 11.80 10.15 -32.21
C PRO A 30 11.53 8.66 -32.36
N LYS A 31 12.49 7.81 -31.97
CA LYS A 31 12.24 6.37 -31.83
C LYS A 31 10.92 6.26 -31.08
N LYS A 32 9.89 5.69 -31.70
CA LYS A 32 8.61 5.38 -31.02
C LYS A 32 9.01 4.73 -29.71
N ALA A 33 8.59 5.32 -28.59
CA ALA A 33 8.84 4.75 -27.28
C ALA A 33 8.34 3.31 -27.34
N GLU A 34 9.25 2.37 -27.15
CA GLU A 34 8.93 0.95 -27.17
C GLU A 34 7.94 0.70 -26.03
N VAL A 35 6.71 0.32 -26.39
CA VAL A 35 5.69 -0.02 -25.42
C VAL A 35 6.09 -1.38 -24.84
N VAL A 36 6.71 -1.36 -23.67
CA VAL A 36 7.11 -2.59 -22.98
C VAL A 36 5.83 -3.34 -22.57
N PRO A 37 5.67 -4.63 -22.91
CA PRO A 37 4.49 -5.40 -22.55
C PRO A 37 4.25 -5.43 -21.04
N PHE A 38 2.97 -5.47 -20.64
CA PHE A 38 2.56 -5.50 -19.24
C PHE A 38 3.25 -6.63 -18.46
N GLU A 39 3.24 -7.85 -19.01
CA GLU A 39 3.82 -9.03 -18.36
C GLU A 39 5.31 -8.85 -18.06
N THR A 40 6.05 -8.22 -19.00
CA THR A 40 7.47 -7.90 -18.82
C THR A 40 7.65 -6.86 -17.72
N THR A 41 6.86 -5.78 -17.73
CA THR A 41 6.94 -4.75 -16.69
C THR A 41 6.56 -5.28 -15.30
N LEU A 42 5.57 -6.17 -15.22
CA LEU A 42 5.13 -6.79 -13.97
C LEU A 42 6.21 -7.76 -13.43
N SER A 43 6.78 -8.61 -14.28
CA SER A 43 7.86 -9.52 -13.88
C SER A 43 9.11 -8.76 -13.40
N ASN A 44 9.45 -7.65 -14.06
CA ASN A 44 10.55 -6.81 -13.62
C ASN A 44 10.26 -6.16 -12.26
N ALA A 45 9.02 -5.72 -12.03
CA ALA A 45 8.61 -5.17 -10.75
C ALA A 45 8.68 -6.21 -9.62
N GLU A 46 8.29 -7.46 -9.90
CA GLU A 46 8.41 -8.56 -8.94
C GLU A 46 9.86 -8.78 -8.51
N ALA A 47 10.80 -8.78 -9.47
CA ALA A 47 12.22 -8.95 -9.16
C ALA A 47 12.73 -7.86 -8.21
N GLN A 48 12.27 -6.60 -8.40
CA GLN A 48 12.68 -5.47 -7.56
C GLN A 48 12.27 -5.61 -6.09
N VAL A 49 11.21 -6.36 -5.78
CA VAL A 49 10.80 -6.62 -4.38
C VAL A 49 11.92 -7.29 -3.60
N THR A 50 12.69 -8.16 -4.26
CA THR A 50 13.81 -8.89 -3.64
C THR A 50 15.15 -8.17 -3.78
N THR A 51 15.39 -7.49 -4.91
CA THR A 51 16.72 -6.95 -5.25
C THR A 51 16.87 -5.45 -4.98
N GLY A 52 15.81 -4.68 -5.13
CA GLY A 52 15.83 -3.21 -5.08
C GLY A 52 15.22 -2.60 -3.82
N GLY A 53 14.52 -3.41 -3.03
CA GLY A 53 13.76 -2.94 -1.87
C GLY A 53 12.42 -2.32 -2.26
N ALA A 54 11.62 -1.98 -1.25
CA ALA A 54 10.22 -1.63 -1.44
C ALA A 54 9.99 -0.37 -2.31
N ASP A 55 10.81 0.68 -2.22
CA ASP A 55 10.62 1.89 -3.04
C ASP A 55 10.92 1.67 -4.53
N ALA A 56 11.96 0.89 -4.83
CA ALA A 56 12.28 0.48 -6.21
C ALA A 56 11.19 -0.42 -6.78
N ALA A 57 10.67 -1.35 -5.97
CA ALA A 57 9.57 -2.21 -6.35
C ALA A 57 8.28 -1.41 -6.63
N ILE A 58 7.91 -0.48 -5.75
CA ILE A 58 6.75 0.42 -5.95
C ILE A 58 6.90 1.17 -7.29
N SER A 59 8.06 1.76 -7.54
CA SER A 59 8.32 2.50 -8.79
C SER A 59 8.17 1.60 -10.03
N ALA A 60 8.64 0.35 -9.95
CA ALA A 60 8.49 -0.61 -11.03
C ALA A 60 7.04 -1.07 -11.22
N PHE A 61 6.27 -1.27 -10.14
CA PHE A 61 4.84 -1.57 -10.23
C PHE A 61 4.04 -0.39 -10.80
N GLU A 62 4.42 0.86 -10.53
CA GLU A 62 3.81 2.04 -11.16
C GLU A 62 4.03 2.05 -12.69
N LEU A 63 5.18 1.56 -13.17
CA LEU A 63 5.40 1.37 -14.60
C LEU A 63 4.51 0.27 -15.17
N ALA A 64 4.33 -0.84 -14.44
CA ALA A 64 3.39 -1.90 -14.85
C ALA A 64 1.94 -1.40 -14.89
N ALA A 65 1.52 -0.59 -13.91
CA ALA A 65 0.20 0.05 -13.91
C ALA A 65 0.00 1.01 -15.09
N LYS A 66 1.07 1.68 -15.56
CA LYS A 66 1.01 2.53 -16.76
C LYS A 66 0.98 1.71 -18.05
N ALA A 67 1.63 0.55 -18.08
CA ALA A 67 1.65 -0.35 -19.23
C ALA A 67 0.27 -0.95 -19.52
N ASP A 68 -0.49 -1.30 -18.47
CA ASP A 68 -1.90 -1.66 -18.57
C ASP A 68 -2.73 -1.07 -17.42
N PRO A 69 -3.41 0.07 -17.64
CA PRO A 69 -4.20 0.75 -16.62
C PRO A 69 -5.41 -0.04 -16.11
N THR A 70 -5.83 -1.11 -16.79
CA THR A 70 -7.02 -1.90 -16.40
C THR A 70 -6.69 -2.97 -15.36
N ARG A 71 -5.41 -3.28 -15.16
CA ARG A 71 -4.93 -4.35 -14.29
C ARG A 71 -4.84 -3.89 -12.85
N LYS A 72 -5.39 -4.69 -11.94
CA LYS A 72 -5.39 -4.40 -10.51
C LYS A 72 -4.11 -4.86 -9.82
N GLU A 73 -3.43 -5.85 -10.41
CA GLU A 73 -2.30 -6.56 -9.81
C GLU A 73 -1.16 -5.63 -9.38
N PRO A 74 -0.72 -4.63 -10.18
CA PRO A 74 0.30 -3.69 -9.72
C PRO A 74 -0.15 -2.87 -8.51
N TRP A 75 -1.42 -2.45 -8.47
CA TRP A 75 -1.98 -1.65 -7.38
C TRP A 75 -2.08 -2.44 -6.08
N VAL A 76 -2.45 -3.73 -6.15
CA VAL A 76 -2.43 -4.64 -4.99
C VAL A 76 -1.03 -4.68 -4.38
N ARG A 77 0.00 -4.83 -5.23
CA ARG A 77 1.40 -4.90 -4.77
C ARG A 77 1.91 -3.59 -4.21
N ILE A 78 1.56 -2.45 -4.84
CA ILE A 78 1.88 -1.12 -4.31
C ILE A 78 1.24 -0.93 -2.93
N ALA A 79 -0.05 -1.28 -2.78
CA ALA A 79 -0.77 -1.14 -1.53
C ALA A 79 -0.13 -1.95 -0.40
N GLN A 80 0.21 -3.21 -0.66
CA GLN A 80 0.89 -4.09 0.30
C GLN A 80 2.27 -3.54 0.69
N LEU A 81 3.11 -3.19 -0.29
CA LEU A 81 4.46 -2.65 -0.01
C LEU A 81 4.41 -1.36 0.79
N GLN A 82 3.50 -0.44 0.45
CA GLN A 82 3.32 0.81 1.19
C GLN A 82 2.77 0.54 2.60
N PHE A 83 1.87 -0.43 2.76
CA PHE A 83 1.37 -0.83 4.06
C PHE A 83 2.49 -1.38 4.94
N ASP A 84 3.36 -2.24 4.39
CA ASP A 84 4.49 -2.83 5.11
C ASP A 84 5.54 -1.79 5.52
N GLN A 85 5.74 -0.76 4.69
CA GLN A 85 6.59 0.39 5.03
C GLN A 85 5.94 1.36 6.04
N GLY A 86 4.72 1.09 6.50
CA GLY A 86 3.98 1.96 7.42
C GLY A 86 3.40 3.23 6.76
N GLN A 87 3.43 3.31 5.43
CA GLN A 87 2.89 4.42 4.63
C GLN A 87 1.37 4.25 4.44
N TYR A 88 0.63 4.12 5.55
CA TYR A 88 -0.78 3.73 5.56
C TYR A 88 -1.70 4.60 4.69
N ALA A 89 -1.50 5.92 4.69
CA ALA A 89 -2.31 6.81 3.86
C ALA A 89 -2.11 6.56 2.36
N ARG A 90 -0.87 6.28 1.92
CA ARG A 90 -0.59 5.93 0.52
C ARG A 90 -1.14 4.55 0.17
N ALA A 91 -1.00 3.59 1.09
CA ALA A 91 -1.53 2.25 0.93
C ALA A 91 -3.04 2.24 0.70
N ILE A 92 -3.79 3.11 1.41
CA ILE A 92 -5.24 3.30 1.19
C ILE A 92 -5.51 3.77 -0.24
N VAL A 93 -4.80 4.80 -0.72
CA VAL A 93 -4.98 5.30 -2.10
C VAL A 93 -4.69 4.22 -3.14
N ALA A 94 -3.62 3.44 -2.96
CA ALA A 94 -3.31 2.34 -3.86
C ALA A 94 -4.37 1.21 -3.80
N ALA A 95 -4.94 0.93 -2.63
CA ALA A 95 -6.02 -0.03 -2.49
C ALA A 95 -7.35 0.48 -3.09
N GLU A 96 -7.63 1.79 -3.04
CA GLU A 96 -8.77 2.39 -3.74
C GLU A 96 -8.65 2.22 -5.27
N GLU A 97 -7.43 2.33 -5.83
CA GLU A 97 -7.18 1.99 -7.23
C GLU A 97 -7.48 0.52 -7.56
N VAL A 98 -7.24 -0.40 -6.61
CA VAL A 98 -7.65 -1.81 -6.78
C VAL A 98 -9.18 -1.90 -6.82
N LEU A 99 -9.89 -1.28 -5.88
CA LEU A 99 -11.36 -1.34 -5.81
C LEU A 99 -12.06 -0.66 -6.98
N GLN A 100 -11.43 0.34 -7.62
CA GLN A 100 -11.92 0.90 -8.88
C GLN A 100 -11.92 -0.12 -10.03
N ARG A 101 -11.04 -1.12 -9.99
CA ARG A 101 -10.87 -2.16 -11.02
C ARG A 101 -11.59 -3.45 -10.66
N ASP A 102 -11.55 -3.82 -9.39
CA ASP A 102 -12.28 -4.95 -8.81
C ASP A 102 -12.91 -4.54 -7.48
N PRO A 103 -14.20 -4.14 -7.50
CA PRO A 103 -14.92 -3.71 -6.31
C PRO A 103 -15.05 -4.77 -5.20
N ASN A 104 -14.77 -6.05 -5.50
CA ASN A 104 -14.90 -7.15 -4.54
C ASN A 104 -13.52 -7.66 -4.07
N ASP A 105 -12.44 -6.93 -4.34
CA ASP A 105 -11.10 -7.33 -3.92
C ASP A 105 -10.93 -7.23 -2.40
N LEU A 106 -10.90 -8.39 -1.75
CA LEU A 106 -10.83 -8.50 -0.29
C LEU A 106 -9.46 -8.10 0.28
N VAL A 107 -8.38 -8.18 -0.52
CA VAL A 107 -7.06 -7.73 -0.09
C VAL A 107 -7.05 -6.22 0.03
N ALA A 108 -7.59 -5.52 -0.97
CA ALA A 108 -7.72 -4.07 -0.96
C ALA A 108 -8.63 -3.57 0.17
N ASP A 109 -9.80 -4.20 0.35
CA ASP A 109 -10.71 -3.87 1.46
C ASP A 109 -10.01 -4.07 2.83
N GLY A 110 -9.28 -5.18 2.98
CA GLY A 110 -8.44 -5.44 4.15
C GLY A 110 -7.38 -4.36 4.37
N VAL A 111 -6.65 -3.95 3.32
CA VAL A 111 -5.62 -2.90 3.40
C VAL A 111 -6.24 -1.60 3.88
N ILE A 112 -7.35 -1.15 3.25
CA ILE A 112 -8.04 0.08 3.63
C ILE A 112 -8.46 0.03 5.10
N THR A 113 -9.08 -1.07 5.51
CA THR A 113 -9.59 -1.25 6.88
C THR A 113 -8.47 -1.20 7.91
N VAL A 114 -7.42 -2.02 7.75
CA VAL A 114 -6.33 -2.09 8.74
C VAL A 114 -5.47 -0.83 8.72
N ALA A 115 -5.19 -0.27 7.54
CA ALA A 115 -4.47 1.00 7.41
C ALA A 115 -5.26 2.15 8.05
N GLY A 116 -6.57 2.20 7.83
CA GLY A 116 -7.47 3.17 8.44
C GLY A 116 -7.42 3.14 9.98
N PHE A 117 -7.46 1.95 10.58
CA PHE A 117 -7.30 1.82 12.04
C PHE A 117 -5.95 2.32 12.53
N ARG A 118 -4.87 2.04 11.81
CA ARG A 118 -3.52 2.52 12.18
C ARG A 118 -3.42 4.04 12.07
N VAL A 119 -3.98 4.65 11.02
CA VAL A 119 -4.06 6.11 10.84
C VAL A 119 -4.91 6.76 11.94
N ALA A 120 -6.05 6.17 12.29
CA ALA A 120 -6.89 6.65 13.38
C ALA A 120 -6.13 6.64 14.71
N ASN A 121 -5.43 5.55 15.03
CA ASN A 121 -4.63 5.45 16.25
C ASN A 121 -3.48 6.47 16.29
N GLN A 122 -2.77 6.67 15.18
CA GLN A 122 -1.73 7.71 15.06
C GLN A 122 -2.30 9.12 15.28
N SER A 123 -3.53 9.37 14.82
CA SER A 123 -4.21 10.66 14.99
C SER A 123 -4.61 10.89 16.44
N LEU A 124 -5.14 9.88 17.12
CA LEU A 124 -5.47 9.93 18.55
C LEU A 124 -4.22 10.14 19.42
N THR A 125 -3.10 9.47 19.10
CA THR A 125 -1.82 9.65 19.81
C THR A 125 -1.33 11.10 19.70
N ARG A 126 -1.40 11.68 18.49
CA ARG A 126 -1.05 13.10 18.27
C ARG A 126 -1.96 14.05 19.02
N LEU A 127 -3.26 13.75 19.06
CA LEU A 127 -4.27 14.54 19.77
C LEU A 127 -4.02 14.53 21.29
N GLN A 128 -3.70 13.37 21.87
CA GLN A 128 -3.33 13.21 23.28
C GLN A 128 -2.06 14.00 23.62
N GLY A 129 -1.00 13.86 22.81
CA GLY A 129 0.27 14.57 23.05
C GLY A 129 0.17 16.09 23.01
N ARG A 130 -0.88 16.64 22.37
CA ARG A 130 -1.15 18.08 22.29
C ARG A 130 -2.16 18.59 23.31
N GLY A 131 -2.67 17.73 24.20
CA GLY A 131 -3.72 18.09 25.17
C GLY A 131 -5.06 18.46 24.52
N ALA A 132 -5.22 18.20 23.22
CA ALA A 132 -6.36 18.67 22.43
C ALA A 132 -7.65 17.87 22.68
N LEU A 133 -7.58 16.76 23.43
CA LEU A 133 -8.73 16.03 23.97
C LEU A 133 -9.60 16.87 24.93
N ALA A 134 -9.13 18.04 25.34
CA ALA A 134 -9.95 19.01 26.06
C ALA A 134 -11.08 19.58 25.18
N SER A 135 -10.91 19.62 23.86
CA SER A 135 -11.92 20.12 22.92
C SER A 135 -13.16 19.24 22.89
N ASP A 136 -14.34 19.85 22.96
CA ASP A 136 -15.63 19.17 22.84
C ASP A 136 -15.80 18.47 21.49
N THR A 137 -15.28 19.06 20.41
CA THR A 137 -15.32 18.44 19.07
C THR A 137 -14.49 17.17 19.04
N ALA A 138 -13.25 17.23 19.54
CA ALA A 138 -12.36 16.07 19.60
C ALA A 138 -12.97 14.93 20.45
N ARG A 139 -13.65 15.29 21.54
CA ARG A 139 -14.36 14.33 22.40
C ARG A 139 -15.54 13.67 21.69
N LYS A 140 -16.34 14.44 20.95
CA LYS A 140 -17.47 13.92 20.16
C LYS A 140 -17.01 12.95 19.08
N GLU A 141 -15.98 13.30 18.32
CA GLU A 141 -15.42 12.40 17.29
C GLU A 141 -14.89 11.09 17.88
N ALA A 142 -14.18 11.17 19.00
CA ALA A 142 -13.71 9.98 19.71
C ALA A 142 -14.87 9.10 20.21
N GLN A 143 -15.97 9.71 20.68
CA GLN A 143 -17.17 8.98 21.11
C GLN A 143 -17.86 8.29 19.93
N THR A 144 -17.99 8.97 18.79
CA THR A 144 -18.54 8.37 17.56
C THR A 144 -17.71 7.18 17.13
N LEU A 145 -16.38 7.32 17.06
CA LEU A 145 -15.48 6.23 16.71
C LEU A 145 -15.62 5.03 17.66
N ALA A 146 -15.61 5.27 18.98
CA ALA A 146 -15.78 4.21 19.96
C ALA A 146 -17.14 3.49 19.85
N THR A 147 -18.21 4.24 19.54
CA THR A 147 -19.55 3.68 19.35
C THR A 147 -19.60 2.81 18.10
N THR A 148 -19.06 3.28 16.98
CA THR A 148 -18.98 2.50 15.73
C THR A 148 -18.18 1.22 15.95
N LEU A 149 -17.02 1.30 16.61
CA LEU A 149 -16.21 0.12 16.91
C LEU A 149 -16.98 -0.94 17.72
N ARG A 150 -17.70 -0.53 18.77
CA ARG A 150 -18.54 -1.44 19.56
C ARG A 150 -19.67 -2.05 18.75
N ASN A 151 -20.36 -1.25 17.94
CA ASN A 151 -21.48 -1.74 17.13
C ASN A 151 -21.02 -2.74 16.07
N THR A 152 -19.84 -2.53 15.48
CA THR A 152 -19.32 -3.38 14.39
C THR A 152 -18.64 -4.64 14.92
N MET A 153 -17.88 -4.56 16.02
CA MET A 153 -17.03 -5.67 16.50
C MET A 153 -17.47 -6.26 17.84
N GLY A 154 -18.47 -5.67 18.50
CA GLY A 154 -18.92 -6.04 19.83
C GLY A 154 -18.03 -5.52 20.96
N ASP A 155 -18.52 -5.62 22.19
CA ASP A 155 -17.82 -5.11 23.39
C ASP A 155 -16.56 -5.90 23.76
N ALA A 156 -16.41 -7.12 23.23
CA ALA A 156 -15.27 -7.98 23.52
C ALA A 156 -13.92 -7.38 23.10
N ILE A 157 -13.90 -6.46 22.13
CA ILE A 157 -12.68 -5.77 21.71
C ILE A 157 -12.09 -4.86 22.81
N LEU A 158 -12.92 -4.45 23.79
CA LEU A 158 -12.54 -3.52 24.84
C LEU A 158 -12.03 -4.22 26.10
N ASP A 159 -12.11 -5.55 26.16
CA ASP A 159 -11.62 -6.35 27.29
C ASP A 159 -10.31 -7.07 26.89
N PRO A 160 -9.13 -6.54 27.25
CA PRO A 160 -7.84 -7.07 26.82
C PRO A 160 -7.50 -8.45 27.41
N THR A 161 -8.33 -8.97 28.31
CA THR A 161 -8.19 -10.33 28.87
C THR A 161 -9.45 -11.14 28.63
N PRO A 162 -9.49 -12.03 27.62
CA PRO A 162 -10.58 -13.00 27.53
C PRO A 162 -10.44 -13.93 28.73
N LYS A 163 -11.27 -13.73 29.77
CA LYS A 163 -11.33 -14.65 30.92
C LYS A 163 -11.59 -16.06 30.35
N PRO A 164 -10.65 -17.01 30.48
CA PRO A 164 -10.87 -18.34 29.97
C PRO A 164 -12.06 -18.92 30.71
N LYS A 165 -13.16 -19.20 29.99
CA LYS A 165 -14.32 -19.88 30.58
C LYS A 165 -13.81 -21.19 31.20
N PRO A 166 -13.99 -21.42 32.50
CA PRO A 166 -13.56 -22.66 33.12
C PRO A 166 -14.34 -23.80 32.45
N ARG A 167 -13.66 -24.58 31.62
CA ARG A 167 -14.16 -25.89 31.18
C ARG A 167 -14.39 -26.67 32.47
N SER A 168 -15.65 -26.87 32.84
CA SER A 168 -16.00 -27.79 33.92
C SER A 168 -15.36 -29.12 33.56
N ARG A 169 -14.28 -29.49 34.24
CA ARG A 169 -13.77 -30.86 34.19
C ARG A 169 -14.91 -31.72 34.71
N ALA A 170 -15.67 -32.31 33.79
CA ALA A 170 -16.50 -33.45 34.10
C ALA A 170 -15.59 -34.41 34.86
N ARG A 171 -15.96 -34.65 36.11
CA ARG A 171 -15.23 -35.49 37.06
C ARG A 171 -15.21 -36.90 36.47
N ALA A 172 -14.19 -37.19 35.66
CA ALA A 172 -13.93 -38.54 35.20
C ALA A 172 -13.71 -39.39 36.44
N GLY A 173 -14.61 -40.37 36.62
CA GLY A 173 -14.58 -41.32 37.71
C GLY A 173 -13.19 -41.95 37.80
N ARG A 174 -12.66 -41.96 39.02
CA ARG A 174 -11.38 -42.57 39.36
C ARG A 174 -11.58 -44.10 39.33
N ALA A 175 -11.42 -44.71 38.16
CA ALA A 175 -11.17 -46.15 38.07
C ALA A 175 -9.69 -46.38 38.34
N ALA A 176 -9.39 -47.00 39.48
CA ALA A 176 -8.05 -47.41 39.85
C ALA A 176 -7.58 -48.54 38.92
N ALA A 177 -6.41 -48.38 38.30
CA ALA A 177 -5.65 -49.45 37.67
C ALA A 177 -4.23 -49.47 38.26
N PRO A 178 -3.64 -50.65 38.49
CA PRO A 178 -2.42 -50.80 39.29
C PRO A 178 -1.16 -50.41 38.51
N ALA A 179 -0.16 -50.00 39.27
CA ALA A 179 1.15 -49.60 38.81
C ALA A 179 1.92 -50.75 38.15
N ALA A 180 2.50 -50.50 36.97
CA ALA A 180 3.52 -51.34 36.38
C ALA A 180 4.62 -50.49 35.73
N ALA A 181 5.82 -50.63 36.31
CA ALA A 181 7.16 -50.53 35.75
C ALA A 181 7.55 -49.33 34.86
N ALA A 182 8.52 -48.57 35.39
CA ALA A 182 9.36 -47.61 34.69
C ALA A 182 10.33 -48.27 33.70
N GLN A 183 10.65 -47.57 32.59
CA GLN A 183 11.94 -47.61 31.87
C GLN A 183 12.01 -46.50 30.78
N PRO A 184 13.20 -46.12 30.26
CA PRO A 184 13.72 -44.75 30.39
C PRO A 184 13.73 -43.90 29.10
N ALA A 185 14.04 -42.63 29.30
CA ALA A 185 14.11 -41.54 28.32
C ALA A 185 14.98 -41.82 27.09
N ALA A 186 14.42 -41.55 25.91
CA ALA A 186 15.18 -41.33 24.67
C ALA A 186 14.99 -39.87 24.23
N THR A 187 16.08 -39.12 24.27
CA THR A 187 16.22 -37.74 23.77
C THR A 187 16.07 -37.69 22.24
N GLN A 188 15.10 -36.93 21.74
CA GLN A 188 15.02 -36.56 20.31
C GLN A 188 15.68 -35.19 20.07
N PRO A 189 16.46 -35.00 18.99
CA PRO A 189 17.07 -33.71 18.68
C PRO A 189 16.04 -32.68 18.19
N ALA A 190 16.16 -31.45 18.66
CA ALA A 190 15.33 -30.32 18.27
C ALA A 190 15.51 -29.97 16.78
N LYS A 191 14.42 -30.05 16.02
CA LYS A 191 14.31 -29.45 14.67
C LYS A 191 14.17 -27.92 14.83
N PRO A 192 14.91 -27.08 14.10
CA PRO A 192 14.76 -25.63 14.18
C PRO A 192 13.35 -25.22 13.75
N ALA A 193 12.65 -24.49 14.61
CA ALA A 193 11.37 -23.89 14.28
C ALA A 193 11.57 -22.92 13.10
N ALA A 194 10.96 -23.25 11.97
CA ALA A 194 10.73 -22.28 10.91
C ALA A 194 9.93 -21.13 11.53
N ARG A 195 10.42 -19.90 11.33
CA ARG A 195 9.70 -18.68 11.73
C ARG A 195 8.35 -18.69 11.00
N SER A 196 7.29 -19.01 11.72
CA SER A 196 5.93 -18.80 11.25
C SER A 196 5.71 -17.27 11.16
N ASN A 197 5.81 -16.72 9.96
CA ASN A 197 5.37 -15.37 9.63
C ASN A 197 3.86 -15.28 9.96
N THR A 198 3.56 -14.93 11.21
CA THR A 198 2.20 -14.76 11.76
C THR A 198 1.72 -13.31 11.57
N SER A 199 2.39 -12.53 10.72
CA SER A 199 2.21 -11.07 10.66
C SER A 199 1.74 -10.55 9.31
N ASP A 200 1.29 -11.42 8.39
CA ASP A 200 0.61 -10.95 7.19
C ASP A 200 -0.88 -10.80 7.52
N PRO A 201 -1.37 -9.54 7.68
CA PRO A 201 -2.74 -9.28 8.13
C PRO A 201 -3.79 -9.63 7.07
N PHE A 202 -3.39 -10.07 5.87
CA PHE A 202 -4.30 -10.39 4.77
C PHE A 202 -4.43 -11.90 4.52
N GLN A 203 -3.70 -12.76 5.23
CA GLN A 203 -3.69 -14.23 5.05
C GLN A 203 -5.06 -14.91 5.22
N ASN A 204 -6.03 -14.24 5.85
CA ASN A 204 -7.31 -14.84 6.21
C ASN A 204 -8.52 -14.15 5.55
N ILE A 205 -8.29 -13.31 4.53
CA ILE A 205 -9.35 -12.50 3.88
C ILE A 205 -9.62 -12.98 2.44
N GLY A 206 -9.38 -14.25 2.10
CA GLY A 206 -9.64 -14.72 0.72
C GLY A 206 -9.74 -16.22 0.61
N ASN A 207 -10.96 -16.75 0.66
CA ASN A 207 -11.30 -18.11 0.26
C ASN A 207 -12.65 -18.12 -0.44
#